data_AF-A0A1B9IFY8-F1
#
_entry.id   AF-A0A1B9IFY8-F1
#
_cell.length_a   1.000
_cell.length_b   1.000
_cell.length_c   1.000
_cell.angle_alpha   90.00
_cell.angle_beta   90.00
_cell.angle_gamma   90.00
#
_symmetry.space_group_name_H-M   'P 1'
#
loop_
_entity.id
_entity.type
_entity.pdbx_description
1 polymer ?
#
loop_
_entity_poly.entity_id
_entity_poly.type
_entity_poly.pdbx_seq_one_letter_code
_entity_poly.pdbx_strand_id
1 'polypeptide(L)'
;MCRQGDHTFLLSSGQAPHYAMRHGPAKYCKFSYSSAFGFCCPTGDMDLGQLAPDSMLALRDASDGVEDSDGETWRVRRNPIDARIVGRGTDKVHLRSKWRPWKDVEVETFLVPPQDAKSSYYLRIHKITSGRKLESAEGGWTNYGQGEDGRALIQSFSGLMSKGGDQEVGWSRAVTAGGAVGLVDVPYKGSSGKRQGQLVQIDPNSNVIFSRGILPSLVGTLGQGESWLVTAIFGKPAKGGKTEGWEEAWKAVPKVPSWISQTA
;
A
#
# COMPACT_ATOMS: atom_id res chain seq x y z
N MET A 1 -14.18 1.46 10.32
CA MET A 1 -13.85 0.03 10.48
C MET A 1 -14.63 -0.75 9.43
N CYS A 2 -13.96 -1.66 8.75
CA CYS A 2 -14.46 -2.47 7.65
C CYS A 2 -14.48 -3.93 8.11
N ARG A 3 -15.56 -4.66 7.83
CA ARG A 3 -15.72 -6.09 8.10
C ARG A 3 -16.23 -6.75 6.81
N GLN A 4 -15.31 -7.09 5.91
CA GLN A 4 -15.60 -7.65 4.58
C GLN A 4 -14.52 -8.66 4.19
N GLY A 5 -14.84 -9.63 3.34
CA GLY A 5 -13.86 -10.59 2.82
C GLY A 5 -13.20 -11.48 3.88
N ASP A 6 -13.93 -11.85 4.95
CA ASP A 6 -13.40 -12.54 6.14
C ASP A 6 -12.32 -11.75 6.90
N HIS A 7 -12.27 -10.43 6.70
CA HIS A 7 -11.24 -9.55 7.23
C HIS A 7 -11.86 -8.38 8.00
N THR A 8 -11.28 -8.07 9.17
CA THR A 8 -11.54 -6.82 9.88
C THR A 8 -10.34 -5.89 9.75
N PHE A 9 -10.55 -4.69 9.22
CA PHE A 9 -9.51 -3.68 9.09
C PHE A 9 -10.05 -2.27 9.32
N LEU A 10 -9.15 -1.34 9.61
CA LEU A 10 -9.44 0.08 9.74
C LEU A 10 -8.85 0.84 8.57
N LEU A 11 -9.62 1.75 7.97
CA LEU A 11 -9.08 2.80 7.10
C LEU A 11 -8.88 4.07 7.94
N SER A 12 -7.75 4.75 7.76
CA SER A 12 -7.38 5.93 8.55
C SER A 12 -6.81 7.06 7.68
N SER A 13 -7.35 8.27 7.87
CA SER A 13 -6.97 9.45 7.08
C SER A 13 -6.50 10.65 7.90
N GLY A 14 -6.86 10.74 9.19
CA GLY A 14 -6.65 11.94 10.00
C GLY A 14 -5.83 11.79 11.28
N GLN A 15 -5.40 10.58 11.62
CA GLN A 15 -4.60 10.37 12.82
C GLN A 15 -3.14 10.79 12.60
N ALA A 16 -2.58 11.44 13.61
CA ALA A 16 -1.16 11.78 13.72
C ALA A 16 -0.74 11.91 15.19
N PRO A 17 0.51 11.59 15.53
CA PRO A 17 1.01 11.79 16.87
C PRO A 17 1.18 13.29 17.15
N HIS A 18 0.84 13.74 18.37
CA HIS A 18 0.98 15.14 18.78
C HIS A 18 2.41 15.54 19.20
N TYR A 19 3.35 14.58 19.18
CA TYR A 19 4.77 14.76 19.49
C TYR A 19 5.62 13.75 18.71
N ALA A 20 6.95 13.93 18.72
CA ALA A 20 7.88 13.01 18.07
C ALA A 20 7.87 11.63 18.75
N MET A 21 7.25 10.65 18.09
CA MET A 21 7.15 9.27 18.59
C MET A 21 7.98 8.32 17.72
N ARG A 22 8.67 7.38 18.37
CA ARG A 22 9.34 6.28 17.67
C ARG A 22 8.32 5.46 16.88
N HIS A 23 8.54 5.37 15.56
CA HIS A 23 7.63 4.78 14.58
C HIS A 23 6.24 5.45 14.55
N GLY A 24 6.15 6.75 14.86
CA GLY A 24 4.91 7.52 14.83
C GLY A 24 4.12 7.37 13.52
N PRO A 25 4.75 7.55 12.34
CA PRO A 25 4.07 7.36 11.06
C PRO A 25 3.47 5.96 10.89
N ALA A 26 4.17 4.92 11.33
CA ALA A 26 3.69 3.55 11.25
C ALA A 26 2.53 3.28 12.21
N LYS A 27 2.62 3.76 13.45
CA LYS A 27 1.62 3.49 14.49
C LYS A 27 0.33 4.30 14.35
N TYR A 28 0.39 5.48 13.73
CA TYR A 28 -0.74 6.41 13.71
C TYR A 28 -1.10 6.99 12.34
N CYS A 29 -0.24 6.89 11.34
CA CYS A 29 -0.43 7.63 10.08
C CYS A 29 -0.68 6.73 8.86
N LYS A 30 -0.83 5.41 9.04
CA LYS A 30 -1.10 4.49 7.93
C LYS A 30 -2.47 4.69 7.31
N PHE A 31 -2.62 4.36 6.03
CA PHE A 31 -3.92 4.39 5.37
C PHE A 31 -4.83 3.25 5.82
N SER A 32 -4.24 2.13 6.26
CA SER A 32 -4.99 1.03 6.82
C SER A 32 -4.24 0.27 7.91
N TYR A 33 -5.00 -0.36 8.81
CA TYR A 33 -4.51 -1.29 9.83
C TYR A 33 -5.34 -2.57 9.78
N SER A 34 -4.66 -3.71 9.65
CA SER A 34 -5.31 -5.02 9.53
C SER A 34 -5.27 -5.78 10.85
N SER A 35 -6.38 -6.45 11.21
CA SER A 35 -6.39 -7.37 12.36
C SER A 35 -5.72 -8.72 12.05
N ALA A 36 -5.55 -9.08 10.78
CA ALA A 36 -5.02 -10.37 10.35
C ALA A 36 -3.56 -10.27 9.86
N PHE A 37 -3.21 -9.16 9.21
CA PHE A 37 -1.90 -8.89 8.60
C PHE A 37 -1.06 -7.88 9.39
N GLY A 38 -1.66 -7.25 10.40
CA GLY A 38 -1.00 -6.29 11.27
C GLY A 38 -0.57 -5.04 10.52
N PHE A 39 0.60 -4.52 10.90
CA PHE A 39 1.27 -3.40 10.25
C PHE A 39 2.79 -3.51 10.51
N CYS A 40 3.62 -2.92 9.65
CA CYS A 40 5.06 -2.85 9.88
C CYS A 40 5.50 -1.58 10.61
N CYS A 41 6.56 -1.70 11.40
CA CYS A 41 7.37 -0.61 11.94
C CYS A 41 8.72 -0.60 11.20
N PRO A 42 9.11 0.53 10.57
CA PRO A 42 10.36 0.61 9.83
C PRO A 42 11.59 0.33 10.70
N THR A 43 12.58 -0.38 10.15
CA THR A 43 13.93 -0.55 10.75
C THR A 43 14.89 0.57 10.29
N GLY A 44 14.57 1.21 9.16
CA GLY A 44 15.28 2.34 8.56
C GLY A 44 14.41 2.97 7.46
N ASP A 45 14.98 3.83 6.62
CA ASP A 45 14.28 4.48 5.51
C ASP A 45 15.09 4.55 4.20
N MET A 46 16.28 3.95 4.15
CA MET A 46 17.17 3.99 2.99
C MET A 46 16.62 3.20 1.80
N ASP A 47 16.02 2.04 2.05
CA ASP A 47 15.39 1.21 1.04
C ASP A 47 13.95 0.81 1.44
N LEU A 48 13.21 0.21 0.50
CA LEU A 48 11.84 -0.23 0.75
C LEU A 48 11.74 -1.39 1.76
N GLY A 49 12.79 -2.21 1.88
CA GLY A 49 12.83 -3.33 2.83
C GLY A 49 12.93 -2.85 4.28
N GLN A 50 13.74 -1.82 4.51
CA GLN A 50 13.91 -1.14 5.78
C GLN A 50 12.69 -0.26 6.12
N LEU A 51 12.20 0.50 5.14
CA LEU A 51 11.03 1.36 5.34
C LEU A 51 9.76 0.54 5.60
N ALA A 52 9.63 -0.61 4.92
CA ALA A 52 8.47 -1.48 4.96
C ALA A 52 7.14 -0.69 4.88
N PRO A 53 6.87 0.04 3.78
CA PRO A 53 5.74 0.98 3.69
C PRO A 53 4.39 0.30 3.45
N ASP A 54 4.06 -0.75 4.22
CA ASP A 54 2.73 -1.38 4.15
C ASP A 54 1.63 -0.37 4.49
N SER A 55 0.53 -0.46 3.75
CA SER A 55 -0.61 0.45 3.83
C SER A 55 -0.22 1.93 3.68
N MET A 56 0.86 2.21 2.92
CA MET A 56 1.35 3.55 2.62
C MET A 56 1.73 3.73 1.15
N LEU A 57 1.76 4.99 0.74
CA LEU A 57 2.44 5.47 -0.46
C LEU A 57 3.76 6.08 0.02
N ALA A 58 4.87 5.48 -0.42
CA ALA A 58 6.22 6.01 -0.23
C ALA A 58 6.65 6.73 -1.51
N LEU A 59 7.30 7.88 -1.34
CA LEU A 59 7.84 8.70 -2.42
C LEU A 59 9.31 8.99 -2.15
N ARG A 60 10.14 9.02 -3.19
CA ARG A 60 11.55 9.40 -3.14
C ARG A 60 11.83 10.42 -4.24
N ASP A 61 12.69 11.40 -3.98
CA ASP A 61 13.13 12.33 -5.03
C ASP A 61 13.89 11.57 -6.12
N ALA A 62 13.52 11.84 -7.38
CA ALA A 62 14.14 11.25 -8.55
C ALA A 62 14.49 12.31 -9.60
N SER A 63 14.67 13.55 -9.15
CA SER A 63 15.15 14.67 -9.95
C SER A 63 16.53 14.37 -10.52
N ASP A 64 16.80 14.89 -11.72
CA ASP A 64 18.09 14.68 -12.36
C ASP A 64 19.21 15.31 -11.51
N GLY A 65 20.28 14.55 -11.30
CA GLY A 65 21.40 14.94 -10.44
C GLY A 65 21.25 14.57 -8.96
N VAL A 66 20.13 13.96 -8.54
CA VAL A 66 20.05 13.29 -7.24
C VAL A 66 20.77 11.94 -7.35
N GLU A 67 21.82 11.77 -6.56
CA GLU A 67 22.63 10.56 -6.48
C GLU A 67 22.41 9.83 -5.15
N ASP A 68 22.78 8.55 -5.08
CA ASP A 68 22.69 7.79 -3.82
C ASP A 68 23.56 8.39 -2.70
N SER A 69 24.60 9.13 -3.06
CA SER A 69 25.48 9.86 -2.15
C SER A 69 24.82 11.06 -1.47
N ASP A 70 23.70 11.58 -2.01
CA ASP A 70 22.97 12.71 -1.44
C ASP A 70 22.13 12.34 -0.20
N GLY A 71 22.06 11.04 0.12
CA GLY A 71 21.35 10.54 1.30
C GLY A 71 19.83 10.70 1.21
N GLU A 72 19.28 10.77 0.00
CA GLU A 72 17.83 10.86 -0.23
C GLU A 72 17.13 9.54 0.12
N THR A 73 16.14 9.62 1.01
CA THR A 73 15.40 8.48 1.55
C THR A 73 13.91 8.49 1.20
N TRP A 74 13.26 7.35 1.38
CA TRP A 74 11.83 7.23 1.12
C TRP A 74 10.99 7.95 2.17
N ARG A 75 10.02 8.76 1.71
CA ARG A 75 9.11 9.53 2.56
C ARG A 75 7.68 9.02 2.45
N VAL A 76 7.04 8.87 3.61
CA VAL A 76 5.62 8.52 3.75
C VAL A 76 4.87 9.62 4.49
N ARG A 77 3.54 9.60 4.46
CA ARG A 77 2.71 10.53 5.25
C ARG A 77 3.06 10.46 6.73
N ARG A 78 3.63 11.54 7.28
CA ARG A 78 3.91 11.69 8.72
C ARG A 78 2.83 12.47 9.46
N ASN A 79 2.21 13.45 8.80
CA ASN A 79 1.13 14.27 9.35
C ASN A 79 0.21 14.70 8.19
N PRO A 80 -1.12 14.50 8.30
CA PRO A 80 -2.06 15.11 7.35
C PRO A 80 -2.17 16.61 7.60
N ILE A 81 -2.30 17.38 6.52
CA ILE A 81 -2.58 18.83 6.53
C ILE A 81 -4.09 19.06 6.64
N ASP A 82 -4.87 18.18 6.03
CA ASP A 82 -6.32 18.18 6.03
C ASP A 82 -6.80 16.73 6.00
N ALA A 83 -7.89 16.43 6.71
CA ALA A 83 -8.50 15.11 6.74
C ALA A 83 -10.00 15.19 7.01
N ARG A 84 -10.80 14.48 6.23
CA ARG A 84 -12.26 14.45 6.39
C ARG A 84 -12.88 13.13 5.95
N ILE A 85 -14.06 12.86 6.50
CA ILE A 85 -14.97 11.82 6.02
C ILE A 85 -15.95 12.50 5.07
N VAL A 86 -15.94 12.11 3.80
CA VAL A 86 -16.85 12.64 2.78
C VAL A 86 -18.00 11.66 2.58
N GLY A 87 -19.22 12.16 2.40
CA GLY A 87 -20.40 11.31 2.12
C GLY A 87 -20.78 10.37 3.26
N ARG A 88 -20.52 10.74 4.53
CA ARG A 88 -20.84 9.91 5.69
C ARG A 88 -22.33 9.51 5.69
N GLY A 89 -22.59 8.21 5.85
CA GLY A 89 -23.95 7.66 5.85
C GLY A 89 -24.55 7.45 4.46
N THR A 90 -23.78 7.66 3.39
CA THR A 90 -24.19 7.41 2.00
C THR A 90 -23.33 6.32 1.37
N ASP A 91 -23.76 5.81 0.22
CA ASP A 91 -22.98 4.93 -0.66
C ASP A 91 -21.69 5.61 -1.18
N LYS A 92 -21.61 6.94 -1.17
CA LYS A 92 -20.43 7.70 -1.60
C LYS A 92 -19.39 7.90 -0.50
N VAL A 93 -19.52 7.20 0.63
CA VAL A 93 -18.63 7.38 1.78
C VAL A 93 -17.18 7.06 1.43
N HIS A 94 -16.27 7.98 1.73
CA HIS A 94 -14.83 7.76 1.63
C HIS A 94 -14.06 8.67 2.57
N LEU A 95 -12.83 8.30 2.88
CA LEU A 95 -11.91 9.15 3.63
C LEU A 95 -11.05 9.95 2.66
N ARG A 96 -10.80 11.21 2.97
CA ARG A 96 -9.91 12.08 2.20
C ARG A 96 -8.88 12.69 3.14
N SER A 97 -7.63 12.76 2.69
CA SER A 97 -6.56 13.45 3.41
C SER A 97 -5.50 14.03 2.51
N LYS A 98 -5.05 15.24 2.81
CA LYS A 98 -3.94 15.90 2.15
C LYS A 98 -2.68 15.85 2.99
N TRP A 99 -1.52 15.72 2.37
CA TRP A 99 -0.22 15.74 3.04
C TRP A 99 0.89 16.17 2.08
N ARG A 100 2.07 16.49 2.62
CA ARG A 100 3.22 16.98 1.85
C ARG A 100 4.51 16.29 2.30
N PRO A 101 5.18 15.50 1.44
CA PRO A 101 6.53 15.00 1.72
C PRO A 101 7.62 16.05 1.47
N TRP A 102 7.36 17.03 0.59
CA TRP A 102 8.18 18.23 0.35
C TRP A 102 7.29 19.47 0.17
N LYS A 103 7.89 20.66 0.16
CA LYS A 103 7.16 21.93 0.03
C LYS A 103 6.38 22.08 -1.28
N ASP A 104 6.90 21.47 -2.34
CA ASP A 104 6.45 21.50 -3.74
C ASP A 104 5.77 20.20 -4.17
N VAL A 105 5.50 19.28 -3.25
CA VAL A 105 4.78 18.04 -3.52
C VAL A 105 3.57 17.96 -2.61
N GLU A 106 2.37 18.02 -3.17
CA GLU A 106 1.10 17.81 -2.47
C GLU A 106 0.50 16.47 -2.90
N VAL A 107 0.13 15.65 -1.91
CA VAL A 107 -0.56 14.39 -2.13
C VAL A 107 -1.92 14.46 -1.47
N GLU A 108 -2.96 14.28 -2.28
CA GLU A 108 -4.32 14.07 -1.82
C GLU A 108 -4.72 12.61 -1.97
N THR A 109 -4.99 11.97 -0.84
CA THR A 109 -5.33 10.55 -0.76
C THR A 109 -6.80 10.36 -0.45
N PHE A 110 -7.45 9.49 -1.23
CA PHE A 110 -8.83 9.04 -1.03
C PHE A 110 -8.80 7.55 -0.70
N LEU A 111 -9.46 7.17 0.39
CA LEU A 111 -9.64 5.78 0.81
C LEU A 111 -11.10 5.41 0.67
N VAL A 112 -11.41 4.59 -0.33
CA VAL A 112 -12.77 4.14 -0.60
C VAL A 112 -12.93 2.74 0.03
N PRO A 113 -13.83 2.58 1.02
CA PRO A 113 -14.08 1.28 1.63
C PRO A 113 -14.68 0.31 0.61
N PRO A 114 -14.67 -1.01 0.89
CA PRO A 114 -15.34 -2.01 0.07
C PRO A 114 -16.79 -1.58 -0.21
N GLN A 115 -17.14 -1.46 -1.49
CA GLN A 115 -18.49 -1.04 -1.93
C GLN A 115 -19.44 -2.24 -2.08
N ASP A 116 -18.88 -3.41 -2.42
CA ASP A 116 -19.58 -4.69 -2.42
C ASP A 116 -19.25 -5.43 -1.12
N ALA A 117 -20.28 -5.95 -0.44
CA ALA A 117 -20.14 -6.72 0.80
C ALA A 117 -19.29 -7.98 0.64
N LYS A 118 -19.17 -8.53 -0.59
CA LYS A 118 -18.34 -9.69 -0.91
C LYS A 118 -16.90 -9.32 -1.30
N SER A 119 -16.59 -8.04 -1.43
CA SER A 119 -15.27 -7.61 -1.88
C SER A 119 -14.21 -7.84 -0.81
N SER A 120 -13.09 -8.43 -1.24
CA SER A 120 -11.85 -8.48 -0.46
C SER A 120 -10.91 -7.30 -0.79
N TYR A 121 -11.43 -6.27 -1.46
CA TYR A 121 -10.72 -5.09 -1.88
C TYR A 121 -11.23 -3.82 -1.21
N TYR A 122 -10.31 -2.88 -0.97
CA TYR A 122 -10.63 -1.46 -0.86
C TYR A 122 -9.77 -0.69 -1.88
N LEU A 123 -10.16 0.55 -2.21
CA LEU A 123 -9.39 1.37 -3.14
C LEU A 123 -8.60 2.46 -2.40
N ARG A 124 -7.34 2.65 -2.82
CA ARG A 124 -6.54 3.83 -2.52
C ARG A 124 -6.32 4.63 -3.79
N ILE A 125 -6.61 5.92 -3.72
CA ILE A 125 -6.50 6.83 -4.85
C ILE A 125 -5.65 8.00 -4.40
N HIS A 126 -4.64 8.36 -5.17
CA HIS A 126 -3.76 9.48 -4.90
C HIS A 126 -3.80 10.44 -6.08
N LYS A 127 -4.15 11.71 -5.81
CA LYS A 127 -3.88 12.84 -6.69
C LYS A 127 -2.60 13.50 -6.20
N ILE A 128 -1.57 13.50 -7.04
CA ILE A 128 -0.24 13.99 -6.70
C ILE A 128 0.06 15.19 -7.59
N THR A 129 0.35 16.34 -6.99
CA THR A 129 0.85 17.51 -7.69
C THR A 129 2.30 17.72 -7.25
N SER A 130 3.24 17.60 -8.18
CA SER A 130 4.67 17.61 -7.90
C SER A 130 5.42 18.64 -8.74
N GLY A 131 6.24 19.47 -8.10
CA GLY A 131 7.24 20.33 -8.77
C GLY A 131 8.53 19.60 -9.17
N ARG A 132 8.64 18.29 -8.88
CA ARG A 132 9.84 17.47 -9.10
C ARG A 132 9.49 16.10 -9.69
N LYS A 133 10.51 15.40 -10.20
CA LYS A 133 10.37 13.99 -10.61
C LYS A 133 10.45 13.10 -9.36
N LEU A 134 9.63 12.07 -9.29
CA LEU A 134 9.52 11.20 -8.12
C LEU A 134 9.58 9.72 -8.49
N GLU A 135 10.18 8.92 -7.62
CA GLU A 135 9.87 7.50 -7.53
C GLU A 135 8.71 7.30 -6.55
N SER A 136 7.87 6.30 -6.82
CA SER A 136 6.71 5.94 -6.02
C SER A 136 6.70 4.45 -5.72
N ALA A 137 6.31 4.10 -4.49
CA ALA A 137 6.10 2.74 -4.04
C ALA A 137 4.82 2.67 -3.19
N GLU A 138 3.82 1.95 -3.69
CA GLU A 138 2.58 1.69 -2.98
C GLU A 138 2.63 0.32 -2.32
N GLY A 139 2.62 0.25 -0.99
CA GLY A 139 2.66 -1.03 -0.27
C GLY A 139 1.28 -1.49 0.17
N GLY A 140 0.89 -2.74 -0.14
CA GLY A 140 -0.36 -3.37 0.29
C GLY A 140 -0.39 -3.74 1.78
N TRP A 141 -0.95 -4.91 2.10
CA TRP A 141 -0.71 -5.56 3.40
C TRP A 141 0.46 -6.53 3.30
N THR A 142 1.17 -6.73 4.40
CA THR A 142 2.25 -7.73 4.52
C THR A 142 1.67 -9.11 4.79
N ASN A 143 2.33 -10.16 4.31
CA ASN A 143 2.03 -11.53 4.69
C ASN A 143 3.31 -12.26 5.12
N TYR A 144 3.18 -13.50 5.58
CA TYR A 144 4.33 -14.34 5.89
C TYR A 144 5.17 -14.56 4.63
N GLY A 145 6.48 -14.32 4.74
CA GLY A 145 7.40 -14.30 3.60
C GLY A 145 7.98 -15.65 3.20
N GLN A 146 7.40 -16.76 3.65
CA GLN A 146 7.86 -18.10 3.31
C GLN A 146 6.76 -18.91 2.62
N GLY A 147 7.17 -19.74 1.66
CA GLY A 147 6.32 -20.72 1.00
C GLY A 147 6.06 -21.96 1.86
N GLU A 148 5.26 -22.89 1.32
CA GLU A 148 4.94 -24.17 1.99
C GLU A 148 6.18 -25.04 2.27
N ASP A 149 7.25 -24.84 1.49
CA ASP A 149 8.55 -25.51 1.64
C ASP A 149 9.44 -24.89 2.74
N GLY A 150 8.95 -23.86 3.45
CA GLY A 150 9.68 -23.13 4.49
C GLY A 150 10.77 -22.19 3.94
N ARG A 151 10.93 -22.09 2.62
CA ARG A 151 11.90 -21.18 2.00
C ARG A 151 11.30 -19.79 1.81
N ALA A 152 12.16 -18.78 1.77
CA ALA A 152 11.73 -17.42 1.46
C ALA A 152 11.09 -17.37 0.07
N LEU A 153 9.99 -16.62 -0.07
CA LEU A 153 9.31 -16.45 -1.35
C LEU A 153 10.19 -15.82 -2.43
N ILE A 154 11.10 -14.93 -2.02
CA ILE A 154 12.16 -14.40 -2.87
C ILE A 154 13.49 -14.78 -2.24
N GLN A 155 14.36 -15.37 -3.04
CA GLN A 155 15.72 -15.68 -2.63
C GLN A 155 16.67 -14.70 -3.33
N SER A 156 16.95 -13.57 -2.70
CA SER A 156 17.68 -12.44 -3.31
C SER A 156 19.02 -12.83 -3.93
N PHE A 157 19.70 -13.85 -3.42
CA PHE A 157 20.99 -14.30 -3.94
C PHE A 157 20.89 -15.24 -5.17
N SER A 158 19.82 -16.03 -5.28
CA SER A 158 19.67 -17.02 -6.36
C SER A 158 18.69 -16.56 -7.44
N GLY A 159 17.88 -15.53 -7.17
CA GLY A 159 16.77 -15.11 -8.01
C GLY A 159 15.61 -16.11 -8.04
N LEU A 160 15.70 -17.21 -7.28
CA LEU A 160 14.64 -18.22 -7.23
C LEU A 160 13.46 -17.71 -6.44
N MET A 161 12.26 -18.00 -6.95
CA MET A 161 11.01 -17.72 -6.29
C MET A 161 10.36 -19.02 -5.82
N SER A 162 9.98 -19.08 -4.53
CA SER A 162 9.12 -20.16 -4.03
C SER A 162 7.66 -19.88 -4.39
N LYS A 163 6.87 -20.95 -4.49
CA LYS A 163 5.43 -20.86 -4.81
C LYS A 163 4.72 -19.95 -3.80
N GLY A 164 3.83 -19.11 -4.32
CA GLY A 164 2.99 -18.21 -3.52
C GLY A 164 3.34 -16.73 -3.65
N GLY A 165 4.51 -16.39 -4.20
CA GLY A 165 4.85 -15.02 -4.56
C GLY A 165 4.73 -14.80 -6.07
N ASP A 166 3.95 -13.79 -6.49
CA ASP A 166 3.75 -13.43 -7.89
C ASP A 166 3.98 -11.92 -8.09
N GLN A 167 4.67 -11.56 -9.17
CA GLN A 167 5.01 -10.17 -9.54
C GLN A 167 4.86 -9.99 -11.05
N GLU A 168 4.09 -8.99 -11.46
CA GLU A 168 3.88 -8.67 -12.87
C GLU A 168 3.70 -7.16 -13.06
N VAL A 169 3.74 -6.69 -14.30
CA VAL A 169 3.32 -5.31 -14.60
C VAL A 169 1.85 -5.15 -14.21
N GLY A 170 1.57 -4.12 -13.41
CA GLY A 170 0.24 -3.76 -12.94
C GLY A 170 -0.22 -4.48 -11.67
N TRP A 171 0.49 -5.48 -11.14
CA TRP A 171 0.07 -6.15 -9.90
C TRP A 171 1.16 -6.99 -9.23
N SER A 172 1.03 -7.19 -7.92
CA SER A 172 1.83 -8.17 -7.16
C SER A 172 0.99 -8.81 -6.07
N ARG A 173 1.32 -10.05 -5.70
CA ARG A 173 0.54 -10.84 -4.73
C ARG A 173 1.43 -11.83 -3.96
N ALA A 174 1.09 -12.04 -2.69
CA ALA A 174 1.64 -13.10 -1.85
C ALA A 174 0.52 -13.95 -1.23
N VAL A 175 0.60 -15.26 -1.45
CA VAL A 175 -0.31 -16.30 -0.95
C VAL A 175 0.49 -17.28 -0.12
N THR A 176 0.39 -17.16 1.21
CA THR A 176 1.15 -17.97 2.18
C THR A 176 0.28 -18.36 3.36
N ALA A 177 0.88 -18.84 4.45
CA ALA A 177 0.18 -19.34 5.63
C ALA A 177 -0.75 -18.29 6.30
N GLY A 178 -0.50 -16.99 6.11
CA GLY A 178 -1.37 -15.92 6.64
C GLY A 178 -2.60 -15.62 5.77
N GLY A 179 -2.73 -16.24 4.60
CA GLY A 179 -3.78 -15.97 3.62
C GLY A 179 -3.22 -15.43 2.31
N ALA A 180 -4.00 -14.60 1.62
CA ALA A 180 -3.61 -13.95 0.38
C ALA A 180 -3.69 -12.42 0.51
N VAL A 181 -2.62 -11.72 0.13
CA VAL A 181 -2.57 -10.25 0.07
C VAL A 181 -1.96 -9.82 -1.26
N GLY A 182 -2.32 -8.64 -1.73
CA GLY A 182 -1.76 -8.12 -2.97
C GLY A 182 -2.36 -6.77 -3.34
N LEU A 183 -1.99 -6.29 -4.51
CA LEU A 183 -2.53 -5.06 -5.05
C LEU A 183 -2.52 -5.07 -6.57
N VAL A 184 -3.46 -4.33 -7.14
CA VAL A 184 -3.65 -4.16 -8.58
C VAL A 184 -3.65 -2.66 -8.90
N ASP A 185 -2.88 -2.27 -9.90
CA ASP A 185 -2.85 -0.94 -10.47
C ASP A 185 -4.07 -0.74 -11.37
N VAL A 186 -4.93 0.21 -11.04
CA VAL A 186 -6.18 0.42 -11.75
C VAL A 186 -6.02 1.65 -12.66
N PRO A 187 -6.15 1.50 -13.99
CA PRO A 187 -6.09 2.66 -14.90
C PRO A 187 -7.14 3.70 -14.55
N TYR A 188 -6.72 4.96 -14.41
CA TYR A 188 -7.60 6.08 -14.06
C TYR A 188 -6.94 7.43 -14.35
N LYS A 189 -7.67 8.36 -14.99
CA LYS A 189 -7.26 9.76 -15.27
C LYS A 189 -5.76 9.92 -15.60
N GLY A 190 -5.33 9.37 -16.73
CA GLY A 190 -3.93 9.46 -17.19
C GLY A 190 -2.98 8.43 -16.57
N SER A 191 -3.39 7.72 -15.51
CA SER A 191 -2.69 6.54 -15.01
C SER A 191 -2.88 5.37 -15.97
N SER A 192 -1.77 4.77 -16.41
CA SER A 192 -1.76 3.67 -17.38
C SER A 192 -2.11 2.32 -16.78
N GLY A 193 -2.11 2.17 -15.45
CA GLY A 193 -2.26 0.88 -14.78
C GLY A 193 -1.07 -0.06 -15.02
N LYS A 194 0.13 0.50 -15.22
CA LYS A 194 1.35 -0.23 -15.61
C LYS A 194 2.51 -0.05 -14.64
N ARG A 195 2.27 0.36 -13.39
CA ARG A 195 3.32 0.32 -12.35
C ARG A 195 3.83 -1.12 -12.21
N GLN A 196 5.13 -1.28 -11.97
CA GLN A 196 5.74 -2.59 -11.83
C GLN A 196 5.31 -3.21 -10.49
N GLY A 197 4.74 -4.41 -10.53
CA GLY A 197 4.54 -5.22 -9.34
C GLY A 197 5.87 -5.70 -8.78
N GLN A 198 6.07 -5.53 -7.48
CA GLN A 198 7.26 -5.95 -6.77
C GLN A 198 6.87 -6.61 -5.44
N LEU A 199 7.47 -7.75 -5.11
CA LEU A 199 7.42 -8.26 -3.75
C LEU A 199 8.66 -7.74 -3.02
N VAL A 200 8.42 -6.92 -2.00
CA VAL A 200 9.49 -6.38 -1.17
C VAL A 200 9.71 -7.31 0.01
N GLN A 201 10.89 -7.91 0.10
CA GLN A 201 11.32 -8.62 1.29
C GLN A 201 11.69 -7.58 2.36
N ILE A 202 10.85 -7.44 3.37
CA ILE A 202 11.06 -6.47 4.44
C ILE A 202 12.00 -7.04 5.50
N ASP A 203 12.63 -6.15 6.25
CA ASP A 203 13.55 -6.55 7.31
C ASP A 203 12.86 -7.46 8.35
N PRO A 204 13.58 -8.44 8.92
CA PRO A 204 13.03 -9.29 9.97
C PRO A 204 12.45 -8.50 11.13
N ASN A 205 11.33 -8.96 11.66
CA ASN A 205 10.61 -8.35 12.80
C ASN A 205 10.14 -6.91 12.57
N SER A 206 10.10 -6.43 11.32
CA SER A 206 9.44 -5.16 11.00
C SER A 206 7.92 -5.25 11.13
N ASN A 207 7.30 -6.37 10.74
CA ASN A 207 5.87 -6.62 10.93
C ASN A 207 5.55 -7.14 12.34
N VAL A 208 4.44 -6.66 12.92
CA VAL A 208 4.02 -7.03 14.29
C VAL A 208 3.41 -8.44 14.42
N ILE A 209 3.10 -9.11 13.31
CA ILE A 209 2.55 -10.47 13.26
C ILE A 209 3.58 -11.45 12.68
N PHE A 210 4.23 -11.07 11.58
CA PHE A 210 5.13 -11.93 10.83
C PHE A 210 6.59 -11.56 11.07
N SER A 211 7.36 -12.46 11.70
CA SER A 211 8.81 -12.25 11.91
C SER A 211 9.60 -12.16 10.61
N ARG A 212 9.09 -12.75 9.52
CA ARG A 212 9.62 -12.63 8.16
C ARG A 212 8.46 -12.22 7.25
N GLY A 213 8.44 -10.96 6.86
CA GLY A 213 7.38 -10.40 6.04
C GLY A 213 7.72 -10.38 4.56
N ILE A 214 6.70 -10.52 3.73
CA ILE A 214 6.73 -10.10 2.33
C ILE A 214 5.67 -9.03 2.12
N LEU A 215 6.04 -7.95 1.43
CA LEU A 215 5.16 -6.84 1.13
C LEU A 215 4.97 -6.73 -0.38
N PRO A 216 3.84 -7.21 -0.93
CA PRO A 216 3.42 -6.82 -2.26
C PRO A 216 3.36 -5.30 -2.36
N SER A 217 4.01 -4.79 -3.40
CA SER A 217 4.11 -3.37 -3.73
C SER A 217 3.90 -3.12 -5.23
N LEU A 218 3.58 -1.88 -5.58
CA LEU A 218 3.62 -1.35 -6.94
C LEU A 218 4.62 -0.19 -6.97
N VAL A 219 5.59 -0.26 -7.86
CA VAL A 219 6.62 0.77 -8.02
C VAL A 219 6.55 1.44 -9.39
N GLY A 220 6.90 2.71 -9.45
CA GLY A 220 6.93 3.46 -10.71
C GLY A 220 7.43 4.89 -10.55
N THR A 221 7.62 5.58 -11.67
CA THR A 221 8.12 6.95 -11.72
C THR A 221 7.01 7.93 -12.09
N LEU A 222 7.05 9.11 -11.50
CA LEU A 222 6.16 10.24 -11.77
C LEU A 222 6.98 11.42 -12.28
N GLY A 223 6.51 12.05 -13.36
CA GLY A 223 7.04 13.32 -13.82
C GLY A 223 6.57 14.49 -12.98
N GLN A 224 7.04 15.69 -13.32
CA GLN A 224 6.50 16.93 -12.77
C GLN A 224 5.05 17.15 -13.25
N GLY A 225 4.26 17.87 -12.45
CA GLY A 225 2.87 18.19 -12.74
C GLY A 225 1.88 17.35 -11.91
N GLU A 226 0.69 17.14 -12.46
CA GLU A 226 -0.37 16.34 -11.83
C GLU A 226 -0.28 14.87 -12.28
N SER A 227 -0.40 13.94 -11.34
CA SER A 227 -0.46 12.50 -11.58
C SER A 227 -1.52 11.84 -10.72
N TRP A 228 -2.16 10.81 -11.26
CA TRP A 228 -3.13 9.97 -10.55
C TRP A 228 -2.57 8.56 -10.37
N LEU A 229 -2.62 8.06 -9.14
CA LEU A 229 -2.35 6.65 -8.83
C LEU A 229 -3.62 6.04 -8.23
N VAL A 230 -4.08 4.92 -8.78
CA VAL A 230 -5.21 4.18 -8.21
C VAL A 230 -4.83 2.74 -8.00
N THR A 231 -5.06 2.27 -6.79
CA THR A 231 -4.64 0.95 -6.36
C THR A 231 -5.80 0.23 -5.68
N ALA A 232 -6.16 -0.95 -6.19
CA ALA A 232 -7.03 -1.88 -5.49
C ALA A 232 -6.20 -2.73 -4.54
N ILE A 233 -6.49 -2.66 -3.24
CA ILE A 233 -5.72 -3.36 -2.20
C ILE A 233 -6.48 -4.59 -1.76
N PHE A 234 -5.87 -5.75 -1.96
CA PHE A 234 -6.45 -7.05 -1.67
C PHE A 234 -5.98 -7.60 -0.33
N GLY A 235 -6.91 -8.19 0.41
CA GLY A 235 -6.58 -9.03 1.55
C GLY A 235 -7.68 -10.03 1.84
N LYS A 236 -7.30 -11.31 1.87
CA LYS A 236 -8.14 -12.42 2.29
C LYS A 236 -7.37 -13.28 3.30
N PRO A 237 -7.63 -13.12 4.61
CA PRO A 237 -6.96 -13.90 5.65
C PRO A 237 -7.21 -15.41 5.49
N ALA A 238 -6.25 -16.23 5.93
CA ALA A 238 -6.45 -17.66 6.05
C ALA A 238 -7.55 -17.98 7.09
N LYS A 239 -8.37 -19.00 6.83
CA LYS A 239 -9.43 -19.46 7.73
C LYS A 239 -9.16 -20.89 8.13
N GLY A 240 -9.03 -21.13 9.44
CA GLY A 240 -8.68 -22.47 9.96
C GLY A 240 -7.35 -23.01 9.41
N GLY A 241 -6.39 -22.13 9.16
CA GLY A 241 -5.09 -22.50 8.57
C GLY A 241 -5.10 -22.74 7.06
N LYS A 242 -6.22 -22.50 6.38
CA LYS A 242 -6.36 -22.70 4.93
C LYS A 242 -6.54 -21.38 4.19
N THR A 243 -5.87 -21.27 3.03
CA THR A 243 -5.96 -20.13 2.12
C THR A 243 -6.86 -20.50 0.95
N GLU A 244 -8.18 -20.47 1.15
CA GLU A 244 -9.19 -20.89 0.17
C GLU A 244 -10.03 -19.71 -0.34
N GLY A 245 -10.55 -19.81 -1.58
CA GLY A 245 -11.49 -18.85 -2.17
C GLY A 245 -10.87 -17.48 -2.47
N TRP A 246 -9.55 -17.38 -2.45
CA TRP A 246 -8.84 -16.13 -2.77
C TRP A 246 -8.73 -15.92 -4.28
N GLU A 247 -8.73 -16.98 -5.08
CA GLU A 247 -8.59 -16.91 -6.54
C GLU A 247 -9.76 -16.15 -7.18
N GLU A 248 -10.99 -16.53 -6.81
CA GLU A 248 -12.20 -15.86 -7.30
C GLU A 248 -12.33 -14.45 -6.73
N ALA A 249 -11.98 -14.25 -5.45
CA ALA A 249 -11.97 -12.93 -4.84
C ALA A 249 -10.96 -12.00 -5.52
N TRP A 250 -9.79 -12.51 -5.93
CA TRP A 250 -8.73 -11.75 -6.61
C TRP A 250 -9.16 -11.30 -8.01
N LYS A 251 -9.94 -12.11 -8.74
CA LYS A 251 -10.47 -11.73 -10.06
C LYS A 251 -11.48 -10.57 -9.97
N ALA A 252 -12.11 -10.37 -8.82
CA ALA A 252 -13.15 -9.36 -8.61
C ALA A 252 -12.59 -7.95 -8.29
N VAL A 253 -11.68 -7.45 -9.13
CA VAL A 253 -11.07 -6.12 -8.96
C VAL A 253 -12.15 -5.01 -9.10
N PRO A 254 -12.32 -4.14 -8.10
CA PRO A 254 -13.34 -3.09 -8.16
C PRO A 254 -12.97 -1.99 -9.16
N LYS A 255 -14.00 -1.42 -9.80
CA LYS A 255 -13.86 -0.20 -10.62
C LYS A 255 -13.80 1.03 -9.74
N VAL A 256 -13.13 2.08 -10.22
CA VAL A 256 -13.13 3.39 -9.56
C VAL A 256 -14.55 3.98 -9.61
N PRO A 257 -15.16 4.36 -8.47
CA PRO A 257 -16.50 4.92 -8.48
C PRO A 257 -16.57 6.26 -9.21
N SER A 258 -17.67 6.48 -9.94
CA SER A 258 -17.85 7.68 -10.76
C SER A 258 -17.82 8.98 -9.96
N TRP A 259 -18.31 8.97 -8.71
CA TRP A 259 -18.34 10.16 -7.86
C TRP A 259 -16.96 10.64 -7.40
N ILE A 260 -15.92 9.81 -7.44
CA ILE A 260 -14.54 10.26 -7.17
C ILE A 260 -14.09 11.27 -8.22
N SER A 261 -14.59 11.17 -9.46
CA SER A 261 -14.23 12.07 -10.55
C SER A 261 -14.74 13.50 -10.36
N GLN A 262 -15.80 13.70 -9.57
CA GLN A 262 -16.49 14.98 -9.38
C GLN A 262 -16.00 15.77 -8.16
N THR A 263 -15.29 15.12 -7.23
CA THR A 263 -14.82 15.72 -5.96
C THR A 263 -13.37 16.19 -5.98
N ALA A 264 -12.70 16.09 -7.14
CA ALA A 264 -11.27 16.29 -7.34
C ALA A 264 -10.91 17.59 -8.06
#